data_AF-A0A097R881-F1
#
_entry.id   AF-A0A097R881-F1
#
_cell.length_a   1.000
_cell.length_b   1.000
_cell.length_c   1.000
_cell.angle_alpha   90.00
_cell.angle_beta   90.00
_cell.angle_gamma   90.00
#
_symmetry.space_group_name_H-M   'P 1'
#
loop_
_entity.id
_entity.type
_entity.pdbx_description
1 polymer ?
#
loop_
_entity_poly.entity_id
_entity_poly.type
_entity_poly.pdbx_seq_one_letter_code
_entity_poly.pdbx_strand_id
1 'polypeptide(L)'
;MEAENASAEPLTPTITLALSGAKLAFTHGKASLLEALEHHNVQVEYQCRSGYCGSCRCKMTKGRVVYRQQPLAFINDGEILPCCCHPDGDIEVEL
;
A
#
# COMPACT_ATOMS: atom_id res chain seq x y z
N MET A 1 -2.25 37.89 -19.65
CA MET A 1 -1.56 36.63 -19.98
C MET A 1 -1.07 36.09 -18.66
N GLU A 2 -1.78 35.13 -18.07
CA GLU A 2 -1.32 34.26 -16.99
C GLU A 2 -2.38 33.15 -16.86
N ALA A 3 -2.01 31.97 -17.34
CA ALA A 3 -2.88 30.80 -17.47
C ALA A 3 -2.90 29.99 -16.17
N GLU A 4 -4.12 29.60 -15.79
CA GLU A 4 -4.52 28.34 -15.15
C GLU A 4 -3.50 27.59 -14.28
N ASN A 5 -3.67 27.66 -12.96
CA ASN A 5 -3.15 26.63 -12.06
C ASN A 5 -4.31 25.70 -11.68
N ALA A 6 -4.45 24.60 -12.42
CA ALA A 6 -5.37 23.53 -12.09
C ALA A 6 -4.92 22.91 -10.76
N SER A 7 -5.72 23.09 -9.72
CA SER A 7 -5.60 22.35 -8.47
C SER A 7 -5.69 20.85 -8.77
N ALA A 8 -4.55 20.15 -8.82
CA ALA A 8 -4.55 18.70 -8.84
C ALA A 8 -5.06 18.24 -7.47
N GLU A 9 -6.33 17.85 -7.40
CA GLU A 9 -6.89 17.19 -6.21
C GLU A 9 -5.99 15.99 -5.87
N PRO A 10 -5.66 15.74 -4.59
CA PRO A 10 -4.85 14.59 -4.25
C PRO A 10 -5.63 13.32 -4.60
N LEU A 11 -5.25 12.69 -5.73
CA LEU A 11 -5.76 11.39 -6.15
C LEU A 11 -5.46 10.40 -5.03
N THR A 12 -6.49 10.06 -4.25
CA THR A 12 -6.38 9.15 -3.11
C THR A 12 -6.42 7.72 -3.64
N PRO A 13 -5.34 6.93 -3.51
CA PRO A 13 -5.26 5.59 -4.05
C PRO A 13 -6.31 4.70 -3.40
N THR A 14 -6.89 3.81 -4.19
CA THR A 14 -7.80 2.79 -3.69
C THR A 14 -7.05 1.48 -3.51
N ILE A 15 -7.18 0.86 -2.34
CA ILE A 15 -6.73 -0.49 -2.06
C ILE A 15 -7.92 -1.42 -2.24
N THR A 16 -7.84 -2.34 -3.20
CA THR A 16 -8.86 -3.37 -3.41
C THR A 16 -8.42 -4.67 -2.75
N LEU A 17 -9.28 -5.25 -1.92
CA LEU A 17 -9.08 -6.56 -1.32
C LEU A 17 -9.65 -7.63 -2.26
N ALA A 18 -8.81 -8.47 -2.85
CA ALA A 18 -9.24 -9.40 -3.89
C ALA A 18 -10.20 -10.48 -3.36
N LEU A 19 -10.08 -10.88 -2.08
CA LEU A 19 -10.90 -11.95 -1.53
C LEU A 19 -12.34 -11.51 -1.21
N SER A 20 -12.53 -10.23 -0.88
CA SER A 20 -13.83 -9.66 -0.51
C SER A 20 -14.41 -8.70 -1.55
N GLY A 21 -13.60 -8.19 -2.47
CA GLY A 21 -13.95 -7.09 -3.37
C GLY A 21 -14.06 -5.73 -2.68
N ALA A 22 -13.74 -5.64 -1.38
CA ALA A 22 -13.81 -4.39 -0.64
C ALA A 22 -12.79 -3.37 -1.18
N LYS A 23 -13.19 -2.10 -1.19
CA LYS A 23 -12.37 -0.98 -1.63
C LYS A 23 -12.12 -0.03 -0.48
N LEU A 24 -10.86 0.22 -0.18
CA LEU A 24 -10.42 1.03 0.94
C LEU A 24 -9.70 2.27 0.43
N ALA A 25 -10.01 3.43 0.98
CA ALA A 25 -9.27 4.65 0.67
C ALA A 25 -7.92 4.63 1.40
N PHE A 26 -6.84 4.92 0.67
CA PHE A 26 -5.51 5.13 1.24
C PHE A 26 -5.25 6.61 1.51
N THR A 27 -5.21 7.00 2.77
CA THR A 27 -4.91 8.38 3.14
C THR A 27 -3.41 8.67 3.00
N HIS A 28 -3.05 9.52 2.05
CA HIS A 28 -1.67 9.99 1.88
C HIS A 28 -1.15 10.72 3.14
N GLY A 29 0.12 10.49 3.48
CA GLY A 29 0.75 11.10 4.65
C GLY A 29 1.97 10.31 5.13
N LYS A 30 2.04 10.02 6.42
CA LYS A 30 3.10 9.19 7.02
C LYS A 30 2.74 7.70 7.12
N ALA A 31 1.51 7.32 6.78
CA ALA A 31 1.02 5.95 6.92
C ALA A 31 1.57 5.02 5.83
N SER A 32 2.06 3.87 6.26
CA SER A 32 2.36 2.69 5.43
C SER A 32 1.08 2.00 4.96
N LEU A 33 1.20 1.13 3.94
CA LEU A 33 0.07 0.30 3.50
C LEU A 33 -0.47 -0.58 4.64
N LEU A 34 0.39 -1.10 5.52
CA LEU A 34 -0.03 -1.86 6.70
C LEU A 34 -0.93 -1.03 7.62
N GLU A 35 -0.52 0.21 7.95
CA GLU A 35 -1.31 1.07 8.83
C GLU A 35 -2.67 1.42 8.23
N ALA A 36 -2.75 1.59 6.90
CA ALA A 36 -4.02 1.79 6.21
C ALA A 36 -4.92 0.54 6.32
N LEU A 37 -4.37 -0.66 6.13
CA LEU A 37 -5.10 -1.92 6.28
C LEU A 37 -5.60 -2.11 7.71
N GLU A 38 -4.75 -1.84 8.72
CA GLU A 38 -5.12 -1.89 10.14
C GLU A 38 -6.24 -0.90 10.48
N HIS A 39 -6.18 0.32 9.94
CA HIS A 39 -7.22 1.34 10.13
C HIS A 39 -8.59 0.89 9.64
N HIS A 40 -8.63 0.10 8.57
CA HIS A 40 -9.84 -0.50 8.01
C HIS A 40 -10.16 -1.88 8.63
N ASN A 41 -9.49 -2.27 9.72
CA ASN A 41 -9.64 -3.55 10.42
C ASN A 41 -9.31 -4.79 9.56
N VAL A 42 -8.50 -4.64 8.52
CA VAL A 42 -8.00 -5.77 7.72
C VAL A 42 -6.88 -6.47 8.47
N GLN A 43 -7.04 -7.77 8.69
CA GLN A 43 -6.03 -8.57 9.37
C GLN A 43 -4.86 -8.86 8.44
N VAL A 44 -3.66 -8.47 8.86
CA VAL A 44 -2.39 -8.76 8.19
C VAL A 44 -1.42 -9.21 9.26
N GLU A 45 -0.76 -10.34 9.07
CA GLU A 45 0.31 -10.78 9.96
C GLU A 45 1.45 -9.75 9.95
N TYR A 46 2.07 -9.39 11.07
CA TYR A 46 3.23 -8.50 11.06
C TYR A 46 4.06 -8.66 12.33
N GLN A 47 5.33 -8.24 12.26
CA GLN A 47 6.21 -8.21 13.45
C GLN A 47 7.07 -6.95 13.50
N CYS A 48 8.03 -6.78 12.58
CA CYS A 48 9.05 -5.74 12.71
C CYS A 48 8.63 -4.32 12.28
N ARG A 49 7.58 -4.19 11.44
CA ARG A 49 7.10 -2.94 10.82
C ARG A 49 8.14 -2.14 9.99
N SER A 50 9.30 -2.72 9.70
CA SER A 50 10.42 -2.02 9.04
C SER A 50 10.94 -2.73 7.78
N GLY A 51 10.23 -3.75 7.29
CA GLY A 51 10.67 -4.54 6.14
C GLY A 51 11.85 -5.47 6.44
N TYR A 52 12.12 -5.76 7.72
CA TYR A 52 13.23 -6.62 8.15
C TYR A 52 12.86 -8.12 8.17
N CYS A 53 11.71 -8.49 8.74
CA CYS A 53 11.36 -9.89 8.99
C CYS A 53 10.50 -10.54 7.89
N GLY A 54 9.84 -9.74 7.04
CA GLY A 54 8.96 -10.24 5.99
C GLY A 54 7.60 -10.78 6.45
N SER A 55 7.26 -10.76 7.74
CA SER A 55 5.99 -11.31 8.27
C SER A 55 4.74 -10.65 7.68
N CYS A 56 4.82 -9.39 7.23
CA CYS A 56 3.70 -8.69 6.61
C CYS A 56 3.44 -9.01 5.16
N ARG A 57 4.23 -9.90 4.57
CA ARG A 57 4.16 -10.20 3.15
C ARG A 57 2.76 -10.61 2.71
N CYS A 58 2.32 -10.02 1.61
CA CYS A 58 1.12 -10.43 0.90
C CYS A 58 1.35 -10.35 -0.61
N LYS A 59 0.49 -10.99 -1.38
CA LYS A 59 0.51 -10.92 -2.84
C LYS A 59 -0.26 -9.70 -3.33
N MET A 60 0.25 -9.08 -4.38
CA MET A 60 -0.38 -7.99 -5.10
C MET A 60 -0.71 -8.46 -6.52
N THR A 61 -1.98 -8.40 -6.88
CA THR A 61 -2.48 -8.87 -8.18
C THR A 61 -2.50 -7.75 -9.21
N LYS A 62 -2.61 -6.48 -8.79
CA LYS A 62 -2.63 -5.30 -9.67
C LYS A 62 -1.99 -4.07 -9.02
N GLY A 63 -1.53 -3.17 -9.87
CA GLY A 63 -1.01 -1.86 -9.46
C GLY A 63 0.49 -1.86 -9.17
N ARG A 64 0.95 -0.83 -8.48
CA ARG A 64 2.35 -0.65 -8.10
C ARG A 64 2.45 -0.10 -6.69
N VAL A 65 3.51 -0.47 -6.00
CA VAL A 65 3.90 0.13 -4.72
C VAL A 65 5.31 0.70 -4.80
N VAL A 66 5.57 1.67 -3.95
CA VAL A 66 6.90 2.27 -3.74
C VAL A 66 7.35 2.04 -2.30
N TYR A 67 8.63 1.73 -2.14
CA TYR A 67 9.26 1.55 -0.85
C TYR A 67 10.04 2.82 -0.49
N ARG A 68 9.76 3.42 0.67
CA ARG A 68 10.53 4.59 1.14
C ARG A 68 11.97 4.23 1.50
N GLN A 69 12.14 3.03 2.01
CA GLN A 69 13.43 2.43 2.31
C GLN A 69 13.43 1.01 1.76
N GLN A 70 14.55 0.60 1.19
CA GLN A 70 14.66 -0.73 0.62
C GLN A 70 14.51 -1.78 1.74
N PRO A 71 13.55 -2.70 1.63
CA PRO A 71 13.37 -3.76 2.61
C PRO A 71 14.56 -4.72 2.61
N LEU A 72 14.86 -5.28 3.78
CA LEU A 72 15.92 -6.28 3.97
C LEU A 72 15.39 -7.70 3.82
N ALA A 73 14.11 -7.91 4.11
CA ALA A 73 13.45 -9.17 3.83
C ALA A 73 13.37 -9.41 2.32
N PHE A 74 13.58 -10.65 1.92
CA PHE A 74 13.35 -11.07 0.54
C PHE A 74 11.88 -10.89 0.15
N ILE A 75 11.62 -10.55 -1.10
CA ILE A 75 10.27 -10.35 -1.66
C ILE A 75 10.24 -11.14 -2.98
N ASN A 76 9.32 -12.09 -3.12
CA ASN A 76 9.15 -12.79 -4.39
C ASN A 76 8.45 -11.89 -5.41
N ASP A 77 8.51 -12.28 -6.68
CA ASP A 77 7.73 -11.63 -7.73
C ASP A 77 6.23 -11.68 -7.41
N GLY A 78 5.56 -10.54 -7.55
CA GLY A 78 4.15 -10.37 -7.22
C GLY A 78 3.84 -10.25 -5.72
N GLU A 79 4.86 -10.25 -4.85
CA GLU A 79 4.68 -9.99 -3.42
C GLU A 79 5.10 -8.56 -3.05
N ILE A 80 4.57 -8.09 -1.92
CA ILE A 80 4.91 -6.80 -1.34
C ILE A 80 5.08 -6.91 0.18
N LEU A 81 5.71 -5.92 0.80
CA LEU A 81 5.74 -5.75 2.25
C LEU A 81 4.96 -4.49 2.66
N PRO A 82 3.68 -4.63 3.04
CA PRO A 82 2.78 -3.53 3.42
C PRO A 82 3.35 -2.62 4.50
N CYS A 83 4.18 -3.15 5.41
CA CYS A 83 4.69 -2.35 6.52
C CYS A 83 5.67 -1.24 6.12
N CYS A 84 6.25 -1.29 4.92
CA CYS A 84 7.24 -0.31 4.47
C CYS A 84 7.00 0.21 3.05
N CYS A 85 5.87 -0.15 2.43
CA CYS A 85 5.48 0.32 1.11
C CYS A 85 4.29 1.27 1.14
N HIS A 86 4.11 2.01 0.05
CA HIS A 86 2.97 2.88 -0.21
C HIS A 86 2.43 2.58 -1.61
N PRO A 87 1.11 2.64 -1.84
CA PRO A 87 0.55 2.55 -3.18
C PRO A 87 1.01 3.72 -4.07
N ASP A 88 1.35 3.40 -5.31
CA ASP A 88 1.63 4.35 -6.40
C ASP A 88 0.47 4.27 -7.41
N GLY A 89 -0.68 4.83 -6.99
CA GLY A 89 -1.97 4.63 -7.63
C GLY A 89 -2.75 3.43 -7.07
N ASP A 90 -3.86 3.09 -7.73
CA ASP A 90 -4.75 2.01 -7.29
C ASP A 90 -4.04 0.65 -7.30
N ILE A 91 -4.26 -0.14 -6.24
CA ILE A 91 -3.69 -1.47 -6.09
C ILE A 91 -4.76 -2.51 -5.75
N GLU A 92 -4.42 -3.77 -5.99
CA GLU A 92 -5.23 -4.92 -5.57
C GLU A 92 -4.32 -5.94 -4.87
N VAL A 93 -4.70 -6.34 -3.66
CA VAL A 93 -3.96 -7.28 -2.81
C VAL A 93 -4.80 -8.52 -2.52
N GLU A 94 -4.14 -9.68 -2.44
CA GLU A 94 -4.79 -10.98 -2.18
C GLU A 94 -5.07 -11.17 -0.68
N LEU A 95 -5.94 -10.32 -0.15
CA LEU A 95 -6.43 -10.28 1.23
C LEU A 95 -7.96 -10.16 1.25
#